data_AF-A0A1L8QVG9-F1
#
_entry.id   AF-A0A1L8QVG9-F1
#
_cell.length_a   1.000
_cell.length_b   1.000
_cell.length_c   1.000
_cell.angle_alpha   90.00
_cell.angle_beta   90.00
_cell.angle_gamma   90.00
#
_symmetry.space_group_name_H-M   'P 1'
#
loop_
_entity.id
_entity.type
_entity.pdbx_description
1 polymer ?
#
loop_
_entity_poly.entity_id
_entity_poly.type
_entity_poly.pdbx_seq_one_letter_code
_entity_poly.pdbx_strand_id
1 'polypeptide(L)' 'MDVYGIDTIIRIVTHFIFIYLAFWSLGALRLDAFFKADHIPQVRMLLTLLSIGIGYLASSFVLELIVLSKNLFVVGF' A
#
# COMPACT_ATOMS: atom_id res chain seq x y z
N MET A 1 16.03 -25.22 1.85
CA MET A 1 14.61 -25.18 1.47
C MET A 1 14.05 -23.81 1.88
N ASP A 2 14.75 -22.72 1.54
CA ASP A 2 14.67 -21.45 2.31
C ASP A 2 14.52 -20.20 1.42
N VAL A 3 14.29 -20.36 0.12
CA VAL A 3 14.08 -19.22 -0.80
C VAL A 3 12.64 -18.70 -0.71
N TYR A 4 11.67 -19.58 -0.43
CA TYR A 4 10.25 -19.20 -0.31
C TYR A 4 9.94 -18.40 0.96
N GLY A 5 10.67 -18.63 2.06
CA GLY A 5 10.49 -17.90 3.31
C GLY A 5 10.86 -16.42 3.17
N ILE A 6 12.01 -16.14 2.55
CA ILE A 6 12.52 -14.78 2.35
C ILE A 6 11.61 -13.99 1.40
N ASP A 7 11.18 -14.60 0.29
CA ASP A 7 10.27 -13.95 -0.66
C ASP A 7 8.93 -13.57 0.00
N THR A 8 8.40 -14.47 0.82
CA THR A 8 7.16 -14.22 1.59
C THR A 8 7.32 -13.10 2.60
N ILE A 9 8.45 -13.06 3.33
CA ILE A 9 8.75 -12.00 4.30
C ILE A 9 8.87 -10.64 3.60
N ILE A 10 9.59 -10.58 2.47
CA ILE A 10 9.72 -9.35 1.67
C ILE A 10 8.34 -8.88 1.20
N ARG A 11 7.47 -9.80 0.76
CA ARG A 11 6.09 -9.47 0.37
C ARG A 11 5.30 -8.84 1.50
N ILE A 12 5.34 -9.44 2.69
CA ILE A 12 4.62 -8.93 3.87
C ILE A 12 5.16 -7.56 4.26
N VAL A 13 6.48 -7.41 4.37
CA VAL A 13 7.12 -6.13 4.76
C VAL A 13 6.78 -5.02 3.76
N THR A 14 6.78 -5.32 2.47
CA THR A 14 6.39 -4.36 1.41
C THR A 14 4.96 -3.86 1.62
N HIS A 15 4.02 -4.75 1.94
CA HIS A 15 2.62 -4.35 2.20
C HIS A 15 2.53 -3.42 3.41
N PHE A 16 3.22 -3.71 4.51
CA PHE A 16 3.19 -2.85 5.69
C PHE A 16 3.79 -1.46 5.44
N ILE A 17 4.90 -1.38 4.69
CA ILE A 17 5.52 -0.11 4.32
C ILE A 17 4.58 0.73 3.44
N PHE A 18 3.95 0.12 2.44
CA PHE A 18 3.01 0.81 1.55
C PHE A 18 1.73 1.27 2.25
N ILE A 19 1.20 0.47 3.20
CA ILE A 19 0.07 0.89 4.04
C ILE A 19 0.46 2.10 4.90
N TYR A 20 1.65 2.10 5.48
CA TYR A 20 2.15 3.24 6.25
C TYR A 20 2.33 4.49 5.39
N LEU A 21 2.92 4.36 4.19
CA LEU A 21 3.07 5.46 3.23
C LEU A 21 1.71 6.01 2.76
N ALA A 22 0.73 5.13 2.50
CA ALA A 22 -0.63 5.54 2.15
C ALA A 22 -1.28 6.32 3.30
N PHE A 23 -1.07 5.89 4.55
CA PHE A 23 -1.63 6.55 5.73
C PHE A 23 -1.01 7.93 5.92
N TRP A 24 0.31 8.02 5.76
CA TRP A 24 1.06 9.26 5.84
C TRP A 24 0.67 10.24 4.73
N SER A 25 0.49 9.77 3.50
CA SER A 25 0.06 10.57 2.35
C SER A 25 -1.38 11.09 2.51
N LEU A 26 -2.29 10.23 2.96
CA LEU A 26 -3.67 10.61 3.25
C LEU A 26 -3.80 11.58 4.42
N GLY A 27 -2.87 11.54 5.39
CA GLY A 27 -2.79 12.54 6.45
C GLY A 27 -2.44 13.95 5.95
N ALA A 28 -1.75 14.07 4.81
CA ALA A 28 -1.45 15.36 4.17
C ALA A 28 -2.67 15.95 3.43
N LEU A 29 -3.58 15.09 2.96
CA LEU A 29 -4.92 15.50 2.56
C LEU A 29 -5.68 15.87 3.83
N ARG A 30 -5.78 17.17 4.13
CA ARG A 30 -6.61 17.70 5.23
C ARG A 30 -8.09 17.38 4.97
N LEU A 31 -8.51 16.11 5.04
CA LEU A 31 -9.90 15.71 4.84
C LEU A 31 -10.81 16.27 5.95
N ASP A 32 -10.24 16.63 7.11
CA ASP A 32 -10.87 17.47 8.13
C ASP A 32 -11.35 18.84 7.62
N ALA A 33 -10.76 19.37 6.55
CA ALA A 33 -11.21 20.61 5.92
C ALA A 33 -12.34 20.39 4.91
N PHE A 34 -12.53 19.15 4.42
CA PHE A 34 -13.52 18.82 3.39
C PHE A 34 -14.85 18.33 4.00
N PHE A 35 -14.83 17.76 5.20
CA PHE A 35 -16.01 17.29 5.92
C PHE A 35 -16.40 18.25 7.06
N LYS A 36 -17.69 18.51 7.23
CA LYS A 36 -18.22 19.33 8.34
C LYS A 36 -17.76 18.78 9.69
N ALA A 37 -17.32 19.69 10.57
CA ALA A 37 -16.65 19.43 11.85
C ALA A 37 -17.40 18.54 12.88
N ASP A 38 -18.64 18.12 12.61
CA ASP A 38 -19.45 17.32 13.55
C ASP A 38 -19.13 15.82 13.54
N HIS A 39 -18.43 15.29 12.53
CA HIS A 39 -18.21 13.84 12.34
C HIS A 39 -16.73 13.43 12.26
N ILE A 40 -15.86 14.12 13.00
CA ILE A 40 -14.40 13.84 13.04
C ILE A 40 -14.02 12.37 13.28
N PRO A 41 -14.67 11.59 14.19
CA PRO A 41 -14.29 10.18 14.38
C PRO A 41 -14.62 9.30 13.15
N GLN A 42 -15.70 9.59 12.43
CA GLN A 42 -16.10 8.83 11.25
C GLN A 42 -15.15 9.08 10.07
N VAL A 43 -14.74 10.34 9.88
CA VAL A 43 -13.76 10.74 8.86
C VAL A 43 -12.42 10.05 9.12
N ARG A 44 -11.99 9.94 10.38
CA ARG A 44 -10.74 9.26 10.75
C ARG A 44 -10.78 7.75 10.51
N MET A 45 -11.91 7.09 10.79
CA MET A 45 -12.11 5.68 10.45
C MET A 45 -12.09 5.47 8.93
N LEU A 46 -12.77 6.34 8.18
CA LEU A 46 -12.81 6.26 6.72
C LEU A 46 -11.42 6.47 6.12
N LEU A 47 -10.64 7.44 6.61
CA LEU A 47 -9.24 7.65 6.23
C LEU A 47 -8.38 6.41 6.45
N THR A 48 -8.54 5.76 7.60
CA THR A 48 -7.77 4.56 7.95
C THR A 48 -8.13 3.40 7.01
N LEU A 49 -9.41 3.21 6.73
CA LEU A 49 -9.89 2.17 5.82
C LEU A 49 -9.43 2.43 4.38
N LEU A 50 -9.51 3.68 3.93
CA LEU A 50 -9.05 4.11 2.62
C LEU A 50 -7.54 3.91 2.46
N SER A 51 -6.78 4.21 3.51
CA SER A 51 -5.33 3.99 3.55
C SER A 51 -4.95 2.53 3.41
N ILE A 52 -5.68 1.62 4.05
CA ILE A 52 -5.44 0.18 3.92
C ILE A 52 -5.71 -0.25 2.48
N GLY A 53 -6.83 0.19 1.89
CA GLY A 53 -7.18 -0.12 0.50
C GLY A 53 -6.16 0.41 -0.51
N ILE A 54 -5.80 1.69 -0.42
CA ILE A 54 -4.81 2.33 -1.32
C ILE A 54 -3.42 1.73 -1.10
N GLY A 55 -3.01 1.51 0.15
CA GLY A 55 -1.72 0.89 0.48
C GLY A 55 -1.61 -0.54 -0.08
N TYR A 56 -2.68 -1.33 0.01
CA TYR A 56 -2.74 -2.66 -0.59
C TYR A 56 -2.61 -2.61 -2.12
N LEU A 57 -3.37 -1.74 -2.77
CA LEU A 57 -3.31 -1.58 -4.24
C LEU A 57 -1.92 -1.16 -4.71
N ALA A 58 -1.31 -0.18 -4.03
CA ALA A 58 0.03 0.30 -4.37
C ALA A 58 1.10 -0.78 -4.15
N SER A 59 1.02 -1.54 -3.06
CA SER A 59 1.91 -2.68 -2.80
C SER A 59 1.76 -3.77 -3.85
N SER A 60 0.52 -4.13 -4.21
CA SER A 60 0.24 -5.13 -5.23
C SER A 60 0.78 -4.70 -6.59
N PHE A 61 0.59 -3.43 -6.97
CA PHE A 61 1.12 -2.85 -8.20
C PHE A 61 2.65 -2.96 -8.28
N VAL A 62 3.36 -2.63 -7.20
CA VAL A 62 4.85 -2.70 -7.20
C VAL A 62 5.34 -4.15 -7.28
N LEU A 63 4.69 -5.08 -6.59
CA LEU A 63 5.04 -6.51 -6.67
C LEU A 63 4.80 -7.07 -8.07
N GLU A 64 3.67 -6.74 -8.68
CA GLU A 64 3.37 -7.11 -10.07
C GLU A 64 4.38 -6.50 -11.04
N LEU A 65 4.78 -5.24 -10.84
CA LEU A 65 5.81 -4.58 -11.64
C LEU A 65 7.16 -5.31 -11.56
N ILE A 66 7.56 -5.75 -10.36
CA ILE A 66 8.79 -6.54 -10.16
C ILE A 66 8.69 -7.88 -10.90
N VAL A 67 7.56 -8.58 -10.79
CA VAL A 67 7.33 -9.85 -11.48
C VAL A 67 7.36 -9.66 -13.01
N LEU A 68 6.68 -8.63 -13.52
CA LEU A 68 6.63 -8.31 -14.93
C LEU A 68 8.02 -7.94 -15.47
N SER A 69 8.80 -7.18 -14.71
CA SER A 69 10.18 -6.82 -15.04
C SER A 69 11.10 -8.05 -15.09
N LYS A 70 10.95 -8.97 -14.13
CA LYS A 70 11.67 -10.26 -14.15
C LYS A 70 11.28 -11.11 -15.35
N ASN A 71 10.00 -11.17 -15.70
CA ASN A 71 9.50 -11.93 -16.84
C ASN A 71 10.03 -11.35 -18.17
N LEU A 72 10.01 -10.02 -18.32
CA LEU A 72 10.57 -9.33 -19.49
C LEU A 72 12.05 -9.65 -19.70
N PHE A 73 12.84 -9.67 -18.61
CA PHE A 73 14.27 -9.97 -18.67
C PHE A 73 14.55 -11.45 -18.96
N VAL A 74 13.68 -12.37 -18.53
CA VAL A 74 13.80 -13.82 -18.80
C VAL A 74 13.37 -14.18 -20.22
N VAL A 75 12.41 -13.48 -20.82
CA VAL A 75 11.94 -13.71 -22.20
C VAL A 75 12.83 -13.02 -23.25
N GLY A 76 13.60 -12.01 -22.84
CA GLY A 76 14.49 -11.22 -23.71
C GLY A 76 15.88 -11.82 -23.98
N PHE A 77 16.21 -12.99 -23.42
CA PHE A 77 17.45 -13.74 -23.64
C PHE A 77 17.15 -15.19 -24.02
#